data_AF-A0A4Z1QY74-F1
#
_entry.id   AF-A0A4Z1QY74-F1
#
_cell.length_a   1.000
_cell.length_b   1.000
_cell.length_c   1.000
_cell.angle_alpha   90.00
_cell.angle_beta   90.00
_cell.angle_gamma   90.00
#
_symmetry.space_group_name_H-M   'P 1'
#
loop_
_entity.id
_entity.type
_entity.pdbx_description
1 polymer ?
#
loop_
_entity_poly.entity_id
_entity_poly.type
_entity_poly.pdbx_seq_one_letter_code
_entity_poly.pdbx_strand_id
1 'polypeptide(L)'
;MLGIGLGGFMDGFNKSQDMLQKRDEAKRKQVLADRQTKEYDRLNAQRDAIDNINADAKATFDAQVSAGTQKPENFDTFWTNFALPKLKNTYLLNGDIESAKQVQEWGDQEDTKKGAKLFAGALVKAQTGDAAGALADVMEAGKLKGYINNGYEVVGHEAILGQDGAQQGYRIKLKTPDGKDIQQDVRTQDLPKIIATFGNPQAAWESQIAARAQADKDKKELETYEAKKKIDRQYGVGQTKDRGSAITALRKRFDGGLAGDETKFDEMPRDQQEKLINDELELVQGQPGLGGQGAPAPAEKKVLVDTTTGKPVSSGSKPAAADKPQAKEEPAAKPQASAEKRIPGVPERAQADVRRRMEGLQRAAAQSEAPGISSPAPSAASADVIAQADEAIRSGARIYDVAMGLQEAGVPESEWPASLKQAIARERGVIGLGD
;
A
#
# COMPACT_ATOMS: atom_id res chain seq x y z
N MET A 1 59.18 -41.42 12.44
CA MET A 1 58.20 -40.52 11.80
C MET A 1 56.80 -40.95 12.23
N LEU A 2 56.24 -40.30 13.26
CA LEU A 2 54.86 -40.49 13.74
C LEU A 2 54.32 -39.11 14.13
N GLY A 3 54.08 -38.27 13.11
CA GLY A 3 53.56 -36.91 13.26
C GLY A 3 52.13 -36.77 12.72
N ILE A 4 51.29 -37.79 12.94
CA ILE A 4 49.90 -37.79 12.52
C ILE A 4 49.04 -37.39 13.72
N GLY A 5 48.29 -36.30 13.60
CA GLY A 5 46.91 -36.32 14.10
C GLY A 5 46.36 -35.12 14.87
N LEU A 6 47.16 -34.16 15.35
CA LEU A 6 46.59 -33.04 16.15
C LEU A 6 45.85 -31.99 15.29
N GLY A 7 46.25 -31.80 14.03
CA GLY A 7 45.57 -30.85 13.13
C GLY A 7 44.16 -31.30 12.71
N GLY A 8 43.95 -32.60 12.47
CA GLY A 8 42.64 -33.14 12.10
C GLY A 8 41.61 -33.10 13.24
N PHE A 9 42.07 -33.12 14.50
CA PHE A 9 41.19 -33.02 15.66
C PHE A 9 40.64 -31.59 15.84
N MET A 10 41.46 -30.56 15.63
CA MET A 10 41.00 -29.16 15.71
C MET A 10 40.05 -28.81 14.56
N ASP A 11 40.31 -29.27 13.34
CA ASP A 11 39.38 -29.09 12.21
C ASP A 11 38.06 -29.83 12.43
N GLY A 12 38.10 -31.06 12.96
CA GLY A 12 36.90 -31.82 13.33
C GLY A 12 36.08 -31.13 14.43
N PHE A 13 36.76 -30.56 15.44
CA PHE A 13 36.11 -29.82 16.52
C PHE A 13 35.45 -28.52 16.04
N ASN A 14 36.13 -27.73 15.22
CA ASN A 14 35.58 -26.50 14.63
C ASN A 14 34.39 -26.80 13.72
N LYS A 15 34.48 -27.85 12.89
CA LYS A 15 33.37 -28.30 12.04
C LYS A 15 32.17 -28.80 12.84
N SER A 16 32.41 -29.48 13.97
CA SER A 16 31.35 -29.90 14.88
C SER A 16 30.67 -28.71 15.57
N GLN A 17 31.44 -27.72 16.02
CA GLN A 17 30.92 -26.47 16.61
C GLN A 17 30.05 -25.69 15.61
N ASP A 18 30.53 -25.52 14.37
CA ASP A 18 29.78 -24.86 13.30
C ASP A 18 28.49 -25.61 12.94
N MET A 19 28.52 -26.95 12.91
CA MET A 19 27.32 -27.76 12.65
C MET A 19 26.28 -27.64 13.78
N LEU A 20 26.71 -27.54 15.05
CA LEU A 20 25.82 -27.29 16.18
C LEU A 20 25.20 -25.89 16.12
N GLN A 21 25.99 -24.85 15.83
CA GLN A 21 25.49 -23.49 15.66
C GLN A 21 24.47 -23.40 14.53
N LYS A 22 24.75 -24.02 13.37
CA LYS A 22 23.81 -24.11 12.25
C LYS A 22 22.53 -24.84 12.61
N ARG A 23 22.62 -25.92 13.41
CA ARG A 23 21.43 -26.66 13.88
C ARG A 23 20.58 -25.81 14.83
N ASP A 24 21.21 -25.09 15.74
CA ASP A 24 20.50 -24.22 16.68
C ASP A 24 19.88 -23.00 15.98
N GLU A 25 20.57 -22.44 14.98
CA GLU A 25 20.02 -21.39 14.12
C GLU A 25 18.84 -21.90 13.29
N ALA A 26 18.93 -23.09 12.71
CA ALA A 26 17.82 -23.71 11.98
C ALA A 26 16.60 -23.93 12.88
N LYS A 27 16.79 -24.42 14.11
CA LYS A 27 15.72 -24.56 15.11
C LYS A 27 15.10 -23.21 15.47
N ARG A 28 15.90 -22.16 15.68
CA ARG A 28 15.37 -20.81 15.94
C ARG A 28 14.55 -20.30 14.77
N LYS A 29 15.04 -20.46 13.54
CA LYS A 29 14.30 -20.08 12.32
C LYS A 29 12.98 -20.84 12.21
N GLN A 30 12.98 -22.14 12.49
CA GLN A 30 11.76 -22.95 12.49
C GLN A 30 10.75 -22.46 13.54
N VAL A 31 11.19 -22.22 14.78
CA VAL A 31 10.30 -21.72 15.85
C VAL A 31 9.73 -20.35 15.50
N LEU A 32 10.51 -19.46 14.86
CA LEU A 32 10.02 -18.16 14.41
C LEU A 32 9.01 -18.31 13.27
N ALA A 33 9.28 -19.17 12.29
CA ALA A 33 8.35 -19.47 11.21
C ALA A 33 7.04 -20.05 11.75
N ASP A 34 7.11 -21.04 12.65
CA ASP A 34 5.93 -21.66 13.28
C ASP A 34 5.09 -20.63 14.05
N ARG A 35 5.73 -19.67 14.73
CA ARG A 35 5.04 -18.56 15.40
C ARG A 35 4.35 -17.65 14.40
N GLN A 36 5.05 -17.25 13.32
CA GLN A 36 4.48 -16.41 12.28
C GLN A 36 3.28 -17.07 11.60
N THR A 37 3.37 -18.37 11.28
CA THR A 37 2.25 -19.13 10.72
C THR A 37 1.06 -19.16 11.68
N LYS A 38 1.27 -19.48 12.96
CA LYS A 38 0.18 -19.47 13.96
C LYS A 38 -0.45 -18.09 14.13
N GLU A 39 0.35 -17.02 14.08
CA GLU A 39 -0.18 -15.65 14.13
C GLU A 39 -1.01 -15.32 12.90
N TYR A 40 -0.53 -15.71 11.71
CA TYR A 40 -1.24 -15.53 10.45
C TYR A 40 -2.57 -16.31 10.43
N ASP A 41 -2.56 -17.58 10.83
CA ASP A 41 -3.75 -18.42 10.89
C ASP A 41 -4.79 -17.86 11.88
N ARG A 42 -4.34 -17.37 13.03
CA ARG A 42 -5.22 -16.69 14.01
C ARG A 42 -5.84 -15.43 13.42
N LEU A 43 -5.08 -14.61 12.70
CA LEU A 43 -5.61 -13.40 12.06
C LEU A 43 -6.61 -13.73 10.95
N ASN A 44 -6.36 -14.77 10.16
CA ASN A 44 -7.33 -15.23 9.15
C ASN A 44 -8.60 -15.77 9.81
N ALA A 45 -8.49 -16.64 10.82
CA ALA A 45 -9.64 -17.14 11.55
C ALA A 45 -10.45 -16.02 12.21
N GLN A 46 -9.79 -14.96 12.69
CA GLN A 46 -10.46 -13.78 13.22
C GLN A 46 -11.23 -13.01 12.13
N ARG A 47 -10.64 -12.83 10.94
CA ARG A 47 -11.32 -12.20 9.79
C ARG A 47 -12.53 -13.01 9.36
N ASP A 48 -12.36 -14.33 9.18
CA ASP A 48 -13.44 -15.23 8.80
C ASP A 48 -14.57 -15.21 9.84
N ALA A 49 -14.24 -15.17 11.14
CA ALA A 49 -15.24 -15.05 12.20
C ALA A 49 -16.01 -13.72 12.14
N ILE A 50 -15.33 -12.62 11.86
CA ILE A 50 -15.95 -11.29 11.69
C ILE A 50 -16.87 -11.28 10.45
N ASP A 51 -16.40 -11.80 9.32
CA ASP A 51 -17.19 -11.90 8.08
C ASP A 51 -18.47 -12.73 8.31
N ASN A 52 -18.35 -13.85 9.01
CA ASN A 52 -19.48 -14.70 9.37
C ASN A 52 -20.47 -13.99 10.30
N ILE A 53 -20.01 -13.18 11.26
CA ILE A 53 -20.89 -12.39 12.12
C ILE A 53 -21.72 -11.41 11.30
N ASN A 54 -21.13 -10.79 10.27
CA ASN A 54 -21.83 -9.83 9.43
C ASN A 54 -22.81 -10.50 8.48
N ALA A 55 -22.42 -11.63 7.88
CA ALA A 55 -23.32 -12.44 7.07
C ALA A 55 -24.53 -12.92 7.90
N ASP A 56 -24.29 -13.41 9.12
CA ASP A 56 -25.32 -13.84 10.06
C ASP A 56 -26.21 -12.67 10.53
N ALA A 57 -25.62 -11.51 10.85
CA ALA A 57 -26.36 -10.32 11.23
C ALA A 57 -27.27 -9.84 10.09
N LYS A 58 -26.76 -9.82 8.85
CA LYS A 58 -27.57 -9.48 7.67
C LYS A 58 -28.70 -10.47 7.47
N ALA A 59 -28.41 -11.77 7.44
CA ALA A 59 -29.42 -12.80 7.24
C ALA A 59 -30.50 -12.76 8.33
N THR A 60 -30.09 -12.58 9.58
CA THR A 60 -31.00 -12.46 10.73
C THR A 60 -31.87 -11.21 10.63
N PHE A 61 -31.28 -10.06 10.28
CA PHE A 61 -32.04 -8.81 10.13
C PHE A 61 -33.04 -8.89 8.99
N ASP A 62 -32.60 -9.34 7.81
CA ASP A 62 -33.46 -9.50 6.63
C ASP A 62 -34.63 -10.45 6.93
N ALA A 63 -34.37 -11.57 7.63
CA ALA A 63 -35.41 -12.50 8.06
C ALA A 63 -36.39 -11.84 9.04
N GLN A 64 -35.91 -11.07 10.01
CA GLN A 64 -36.76 -10.37 10.98
C GLN A 64 -37.60 -9.27 10.34
N VAL A 65 -37.06 -8.55 9.34
CA VAL A 65 -37.78 -7.55 8.55
C VAL A 65 -38.83 -8.21 7.67
N SER A 66 -38.48 -9.29 6.97
CA SER A 66 -39.44 -10.06 6.15
C SER A 66 -40.57 -10.67 6.99
N ALA A 67 -40.27 -11.11 8.22
CA ALA A 67 -41.25 -11.59 9.19
C ALA A 67 -42.06 -10.47 9.87
N GLY A 68 -41.76 -9.19 9.61
CA GLY A 68 -42.43 -8.04 10.23
C GLY A 68 -42.12 -7.82 11.72
N THR A 69 -41.18 -8.59 12.27
CA THR A 69 -40.72 -8.48 13.68
C THR A 69 -39.72 -7.37 13.90
N GLN A 70 -39.01 -6.95 12.85
CA GLN A 70 -38.17 -5.76 12.82
C GLN A 70 -38.62 -4.83 11.72
N LYS A 71 -38.27 -3.55 11.89
CA LYS A 71 -38.42 -2.55 10.83
C LYS A 71 -37.04 -2.11 10.36
N PRO A 72 -36.88 -1.76 9.06
CA PRO A 72 -35.62 -1.22 8.54
C PRO A 72 -35.05 -0.06 9.38
N GLU A 73 -35.92 0.77 9.97
CA GLU A 73 -35.50 1.95 10.74
C GLU A 73 -34.88 1.62 12.10
N ASN A 74 -35.07 0.38 12.59
CA ASN A 74 -34.57 -0.15 13.86
C ASN A 74 -33.22 -0.87 13.73
N PHE A 75 -32.56 -0.75 12.57
CA PHE A 75 -31.28 -1.42 12.33
C PHE A 75 -30.21 -1.04 13.36
N ASP A 76 -30.21 0.21 13.84
CA ASP A 76 -29.32 0.68 14.90
C ASP A 76 -29.47 -0.16 16.18
N THR A 77 -30.71 -0.38 16.61
CA THR A 77 -31.03 -1.17 17.80
C THR A 77 -30.66 -2.63 17.59
N PHE A 78 -30.94 -3.18 16.40
CA PHE A 78 -30.53 -4.54 16.04
C PHE A 78 -29.01 -4.69 16.07
N TRP A 79 -28.28 -3.78 15.42
CA TRP A 79 -26.83 -3.80 15.33
C TRP A 79 -26.18 -3.74 16.72
N THR A 80 -26.59 -2.79 17.56
CA THR A 80 -26.07 -2.63 18.92
C THR A 80 -26.36 -3.83 19.81
N ASN A 81 -27.51 -4.50 19.65
CA ASN A 81 -27.89 -5.62 20.50
C ASN A 81 -27.41 -6.98 19.98
N PHE A 82 -27.13 -7.12 18.68
CA PHE A 82 -26.81 -8.40 18.05
C PHE A 82 -25.40 -8.46 17.48
N ALA A 83 -25.05 -7.57 16.55
CA ALA A 83 -23.80 -7.64 15.81
C ALA A 83 -22.61 -7.12 16.63
N LEU A 84 -22.76 -5.94 17.26
CA LEU A 84 -21.70 -5.30 18.05
C LEU A 84 -21.18 -6.19 19.19
N PRO A 85 -22.03 -6.86 20.01
CA PRO A 85 -21.55 -7.76 21.05
C PRO A 85 -20.81 -8.97 20.50
N LYS A 86 -21.23 -9.53 19.36
CA LYS A 86 -20.52 -10.65 18.69
C LYS A 86 -19.16 -10.22 18.18
N LEU A 87 -19.05 -9.04 17.56
CA LEU A 87 -17.77 -8.47 17.13
C LEU A 87 -16.81 -8.29 18.31
N LYS A 88 -17.28 -7.65 19.38
CA LYS A 88 -16.52 -7.49 20.63
C LYS A 88 -16.05 -8.83 21.19
N ASN A 89 -16.96 -9.81 21.29
CA ASN A 89 -16.62 -11.14 21.81
C ASN A 89 -15.57 -11.85 20.94
N THR A 90 -15.59 -11.64 19.62
CA THR A 90 -14.58 -12.20 18.71
C THR A 90 -13.19 -11.66 19.00
N TYR A 91 -13.07 -10.36 19.27
CA TYR A 91 -11.78 -9.78 19.72
C TYR A 91 -11.36 -10.31 21.09
N LEU A 92 -12.28 -10.43 22.04
CA LEU A 92 -11.99 -10.98 23.38
C LEU A 92 -11.51 -12.44 23.33
N LEU A 93 -12.16 -13.29 22.52
CA LEU A 93 -11.78 -14.70 22.35
C LEU A 93 -10.38 -14.87 21.75
N ASN A 94 -9.92 -13.88 20.95
CA ASN A 94 -8.58 -13.85 20.39
C ASN A 94 -7.52 -13.24 21.33
N GLY A 95 -7.92 -12.84 22.55
CA GLY A 95 -7.05 -12.16 23.52
C GLY A 95 -6.78 -10.69 23.20
N ASP A 96 -7.47 -10.12 22.21
CA ASP A 96 -7.32 -8.73 21.79
C ASP A 96 -8.30 -7.83 22.56
N ILE A 97 -7.97 -7.60 23.83
CA ILE A 97 -8.78 -6.81 24.76
C ILE A 97 -8.88 -5.35 24.29
N GLU A 98 -7.81 -4.83 23.69
CA GLU A 98 -7.77 -3.45 23.21
C GLU A 98 -8.73 -3.25 22.04
N SER A 99 -8.65 -4.07 20.99
CA SER A 99 -9.59 -3.98 19.87
C SER A 99 -11.03 -4.24 20.30
N ALA A 100 -11.26 -5.14 21.27
CA ALA A 100 -12.60 -5.36 21.84
C ALA A 100 -13.18 -4.12 22.51
N LYS A 101 -12.35 -3.35 23.23
CA LYS A 101 -12.76 -2.06 23.81
C LYS A 101 -12.99 -1.02 22.71
N GLN A 102 -12.09 -0.93 21.74
CA GLN A 102 -12.18 0.06 20.68
C GLN A 102 -13.38 -0.17 19.76
N VAL A 103 -13.72 -1.43 19.42
CA VAL A 103 -14.91 -1.72 18.60
C VAL A 103 -16.19 -1.37 19.35
N GLN A 104 -16.23 -1.58 20.67
CA GLN A 104 -17.35 -1.14 21.51
C GLN A 104 -17.48 0.38 21.50
N GLU A 105 -16.39 1.10 21.77
CA GLU A 105 -16.38 2.57 21.77
C GLU A 105 -16.79 3.13 20.41
N TRP A 106 -16.29 2.53 19.32
CA TRP A 106 -16.67 2.90 17.96
C TRP A 106 -18.16 2.63 17.69
N GLY A 107 -18.67 1.45 18.07
CA GLY A 107 -20.07 1.08 17.91
C GLY A 107 -21.03 1.93 18.75
N ASP A 108 -20.55 2.51 19.85
CA ASP A 108 -21.33 3.38 20.73
C ASP A 108 -21.45 4.82 20.21
N GLN A 109 -20.55 5.25 19.31
CA GLN A 109 -20.58 6.58 18.70
C GLN A 109 -21.88 6.82 17.92
N GLU A 110 -22.41 8.04 18.04
CA GLU A 110 -23.63 8.46 17.34
C GLU A 110 -23.47 8.38 15.81
N ASP A 111 -22.33 8.86 15.30
CA ASP A 111 -22.00 8.81 13.86
C ASP A 111 -21.94 7.37 13.34
N THR A 112 -21.42 6.42 14.13
CA THR A 112 -21.40 5.01 13.75
C THR A 112 -22.80 4.41 13.66
N LYS A 113 -23.67 4.69 14.65
CA LYS A 113 -25.08 4.25 14.64
C LYS A 113 -25.84 4.85 13.47
N LYS A 114 -25.61 6.14 13.17
CA LYS A 114 -26.20 6.83 12.03
C LYS A 114 -25.71 6.24 10.70
N GLY A 115 -24.41 5.95 10.59
CA GLY A 115 -23.81 5.31 9.41
C GLY A 115 -24.36 3.92 9.16
N ALA A 116 -24.45 3.10 10.22
CA ALA A 116 -25.05 1.77 10.18
C ALA A 116 -26.52 1.83 9.72
N LYS A 117 -27.30 2.79 10.23
CA LYS A 117 -28.68 3.01 9.80
C LYS A 117 -28.79 3.41 8.33
N LEU A 118 -27.94 4.33 7.87
CA LEU A 118 -27.90 4.74 6.46
C LEU A 118 -27.53 3.54 5.57
N PHE A 119 -26.60 2.69 5.98
CA PHE A 119 -26.27 1.48 5.25
C PHE A 119 -27.45 0.51 5.13
N ALA A 120 -28.18 0.25 6.22
CA ALA A 120 -29.37 -0.59 6.15
C ALA A 120 -30.45 0.02 5.26
N GLY A 121 -30.65 1.33 5.34
CA GLY A 121 -31.51 2.08 4.41
C GLY A 121 -31.09 1.89 2.96
N ALA A 122 -29.78 1.98 2.68
CA ALA A 122 -29.22 1.78 1.36
C ALA A 122 -29.46 0.37 0.82
N LEU A 123 -29.29 -0.66 1.66
CA LEU A 123 -29.56 -2.05 1.28
C LEU A 123 -31.02 -2.26 0.91
N VAL A 124 -31.95 -1.75 1.73
CA VAL A 124 -33.39 -1.87 1.45
C VAL A 124 -33.75 -1.15 0.16
N LYS A 125 -33.29 0.11 -0.01
CA LYS A 125 -33.54 0.89 -1.23
C LYS A 125 -32.99 0.21 -2.48
N ALA A 126 -31.78 -0.35 -2.40
CA ALA A 126 -31.18 -1.10 -3.49
C ALA A 126 -32.00 -2.35 -3.84
N GLN A 127 -32.49 -3.08 -2.85
CA GLN A 127 -33.35 -4.26 -3.04
C GLN A 127 -34.71 -3.90 -3.64
N THR A 128 -35.26 -2.73 -3.32
CA THR A 128 -36.55 -2.25 -3.86
C THR A 128 -36.41 -1.50 -5.19
N GLY A 129 -35.20 -1.44 -5.78
CA GLY A 129 -34.95 -0.76 -7.07
C GLY A 129 -34.73 0.76 -6.99
N ASP A 130 -34.68 1.35 -5.79
CA ASP A 130 -34.31 2.75 -5.57
C ASP A 130 -32.78 2.90 -5.48
N ALA A 131 -32.11 2.69 -6.61
CA ALA A 131 -30.66 2.79 -6.73
C ALA A 131 -30.13 4.19 -6.35
N ALA A 132 -30.90 5.24 -6.65
CA ALA A 132 -30.51 6.63 -6.37
C ALA A 132 -30.55 6.92 -4.87
N GLY A 133 -31.64 6.55 -4.20
CA GLY A 133 -31.75 6.67 -2.76
C GLY A 133 -30.74 5.79 -2.02
N ALA A 134 -30.44 4.61 -2.54
CA ALA A 134 -29.41 3.74 -1.97
C ALA A 134 -28.02 4.38 -2.02
N LEU A 135 -27.64 4.94 -3.18
CA LEU A 135 -26.38 5.67 -3.30
C LEU A 135 -26.36 6.92 -2.42
N ALA A 136 -27.46 7.68 -2.36
CA ALA A 136 -27.54 8.86 -1.50
C ALA A 136 -27.29 8.54 -0.02
N ASP A 137 -27.85 7.44 0.49
CA ASP A 137 -27.62 6.98 1.85
C ASP A 137 -26.15 6.60 2.09
N VAL A 138 -25.51 5.87 1.18
CA VAL A 138 -24.07 5.53 1.28
C VAL A 138 -23.20 6.78 1.26
N MET A 139 -23.53 7.74 0.40
CA MET A 139 -22.79 9.00 0.29
C MET A 139 -22.93 9.84 1.55
N GLU A 140 -24.11 9.85 2.17
CA GLU A 140 -24.32 10.50 3.46
C GLU A 140 -23.57 9.77 4.59
N ALA A 141 -23.53 8.43 4.57
CA ALA A 141 -22.74 7.64 5.51
C ALA A 141 -21.24 7.95 5.38
N GLY A 142 -20.75 8.16 4.16
CA GLY A 142 -19.37 8.55 3.88
C GLY A 142 -18.99 9.96 4.36
N LYS A 143 -19.96 10.84 4.66
CA LYS A 143 -19.70 12.14 5.29
C LYS A 143 -19.63 12.07 6.81
N LEU A 144 -20.08 10.98 7.42
CA LEU A 144 -20.08 10.83 8.87
C LEU A 144 -18.65 10.60 9.36
N LYS A 145 -18.19 11.52 10.21
CA LYS A 145 -16.85 11.44 10.79
C LYS A 145 -16.78 10.19 11.67
N GLY A 146 -15.76 9.36 11.46
CA GLY A 146 -15.59 8.15 12.26
C GLY A 146 -16.28 6.90 11.70
N TYR A 147 -17.14 7.03 10.68
CA TYR A 147 -17.69 5.87 9.98
C TYR A 147 -16.71 5.36 8.93
N ILE A 148 -16.59 6.04 7.79
CA ILE A 148 -15.58 5.72 6.78
C ILE A 148 -14.38 6.64 6.97
N ASN A 149 -13.19 6.07 7.15
CA ASN A 149 -11.94 6.84 7.21
C ASN A 149 -10.95 6.30 6.19
N ASN A 150 -11.34 6.39 4.92
CA ASN A 150 -10.49 6.05 3.78
C ASN A 150 -9.67 7.26 3.27
N GLY A 151 -9.79 8.41 3.94
CA GLY A 151 -9.13 9.66 3.54
C GLY A 151 -9.80 10.39 2.35
N TYR A 152 -10.88 9.84 1.80
CA TYR A 152 -11.63 10.49 0.72
C TYR A 152 -12.87 11.18 1.28
N GLU A 153 -13.07 12.44 0.93
CA GLU A 153 -14.29 13.18 1.25
C GLU A 153 -15.27 13.07 0.08
N VAL A 154 -16.49 12.65 0.39
CA VAL A 154 -17.57 12.58 -0.59
C VAL A 154 -18.14 13.98 -0.85
N VAL A 155 -17.92 14.51 -2.05
CA VAL A 155 -18.39 15.85 -2.45
C VAL A 155 -19.80 15.80 -3.04
N GLY A 156 -20.10 14.77 -3.84
CA GLY A 156 -21.42 14.63 -4.46
C GLY A 156 -21.50 13.48 -5.46
N HIS A 157 -22.66 13.32 -6.09
CA HIS A 157 -22.86 12.37 -7.19
C HIS A 157 -23.78 12.96 -8.26
N GLU A 158 -23.61 12.50 -9.50
CA GLU A 158 -24.45 12.85 -10.64
C GLU A 158 -24.89 11.57 -11.37
N ALA A 159 -26.13 11.51 -11.83
CA ALA A 159 -26.59 10.39 -12.65
C ALA A 159 -25.95 10.47 -14.04
N ILE A 160 -25.44 9.33 -14.53
CA ILE A 160 -24.97 9.17 -15.90
C ILE A 160 -26.13 8.63 -16.72
N LEU A 161 -26.66 9.44 -17.63
CA LEU A 161 -27.75 9.06 -18.52
C LEU A 161 -27.18 8.61 -19.87
N GLY A 162 -27.72 7.52 -20.41
CA GLY A 162 -27.47 7.05 -21.76
C GLY A 162 -28.14 7.95 -22.81
N GLN A 163 -27.86 7.68 -24.08
CA GLN A 163 -28.46 8.41 -25.20
C GLN A 163 -30.01 8.28 -25.27
N ASP A 164 -30.52 7.19 -24.71
CA ASP A 164 -31.94 6.88 -24.55
C ASP A 164 -32.58 7.55 -23.31
N GLY A 165 -31.79 8.30 -22.53
CA GLY A 165 -32.21 8.85 -21.24
C GLY A 165 -32.28 7.82 -20.11
N ALA A 166 -31.92 6.56 -20.36
CA ALA A 166 -31.87 5.54 -19.32
C ALA A 166 -30.64 5.75 -18.42
N GLN A 167 -30.79 5.51 -17.12
CA GLN A 167 -29.69 5.69 -16.18
C GLN A 167 -28.69 4.53 -16.29
N GLN A 168 -27.48 4.82 -16.77
CA GLN A 168 -26.41 3.83 -16.93
C GLN A 168 -25.53 3.70 -15.67
N GLY A 169 -25.51 4.73 -14.83
CA GLY A 169 -24.70 4.73 -13.62
C GLY A 169 -24.68 6.06 -12.91
N TYR A 170 -23.65 6.26 -12.10
CA TYR A 170 -23.43 7.45 -11.30
C TYR A 170 -21.96 7.87 -11.37
N ARG A 171 -21.74 9.18 -11.48
CA ARG A 171 -20.44 9.82 -11.34
C ARG A 171 -20.30 10.34 -9.93
N ILE A 172 -19.44 9.71 -9.15
CA ILE A 172 -19.15 10.07 -7.77
C ILE A 172 -18.00 11.08 -7.78
N LYS A 173 -18.19 12.24 -7.15
CA LYS A 173 -17.16 13.27 -6.92
C LYS A 173 -16.57 13.07 -5.53
N LEU A 174 -15.28 12.79 -5.47
CA LEU A 174 -14.53 12.58 -4.24
C LEU A 174 -13.41 13.62 -4.16
N LYS A 175 -13.04 14.03 -2.96
CA LYS A 175 -11.84 14.82 -2.70
C LYS A 175 -10.81 13.93 -2.01
N THR A 176 -9.59 13.89 -2.55
CA THR A 176 -8.49 13.10 -1.99
C THR A 176 -7.96 13.72 -0.68
N PRO A 177 -7.13 13.00 0.10
CA PRO A 177 -6.48 13.57 1.28
C PRO A 177 -5.67 14.84 0.97
N ASP A 178 -5.11 14.94 -0.24
CA ASP A 178 -4.36 16.11 -0.72
C ASP A 178 -5.26 17.28 -1.14
N GLY A 179 -6.58 17.16 -1.00
CA GLY A 179 -7.56 18.17 -1.38
C GLY A 179 -7.88 18.23 -2.87
N LYS A 180 -7.45 17.25 -3.68
CA LYS A 180 -7.72 17.22 -5.13
C LYS A 180 -9.06 16.56 -5.40
N ASP A 181 -9.86 17.16 -6.28
CA ASP A 181 -11.11 16.55 -6.72
C ASP A 181 -10.83 15.44 -7.76
N ILE A 182 -11.42 14.27 -7.55
CA ILE A 182 -11.42 13.14 -8.47
C ILE A 182 -12.86 12.72 -8.75
N GLN A 183 -13.08 12.13 -9.92
CA GLN A 183 -14.38 11.61 -10.34
C GLN A 183 -14.26 10.12 -10.61
N GLN A 184 -15.22 9.35 -10.12
CA GLN A 184 -15.31 7.92 -10.36
C GLN A 184 -16.69 7.59 -10.92
N ASP A 185 -16.70 7.03 -12.13
CA ASP A 185 -17.92 6.54 -12.76
C ASP A 185 -18.19 5.11 -12.30
N VAL A 186 -19.43 4.87 -11.89
CA VAL A 186 -19.91 3.62 -11.30
C VAL A 186 -21.13 3.19 -12.06
N ARG A 187 -21.15 1.96 -12.59
CA ARG A 187 -22.33 1.45 -13.29
C ARG A 187 -23.40 1.04 -12.29
N THR A 188 -24.67 1.10 -12.68
CA THR A 188 -25.78 0.69 -11.80
C THR A 188 -25.61 -0.74 -11.27
N GLN A 189 -25.08 -1.66 -12.09
CA GLN A 189 -24.79 -3.05 -11.70
C GLN A 189 -23.70 -3.18 -10.61
N ASP A 190 -22.81 -2.18 -10.49
CA ASP A 190 -21.72 -2.18 -9.51
C ASP A 190 -22.16 -1.55 -8.17
N LEU A 191 -23.35 -0.94 -8.10
CA LEU A 191 -23.85 -0.30 -6.88
C LEU A 191 -23.92 -1.24 -5.67
N PRO A 192 -24.41 -2.50 -5.78
CA PRO A 192 -24.40 -3.40 -4.63
C PRO A 192 -23.00 -3.58 -4.03
N LYS A 193 -21.97 -3.66 -4.89
CA LYS A 193 -20.57 -3.76 -4.48
C LYS A 193 -20.06 -2.47 -3.81
N ILE A 194 -20.48 -1.31 -4.30
CA ILE A 194 -20.15 -0.02 -3.68
C ILE A 194 -20.84 0.11 -2.31
N ILE A 195 -22.13 -0.20 -2.22
CA ILE A 195 -22.88 -0.18 -0.95
C ILE A 195 -22.21 -1.12 0.05
N ALA A 196 -21.81 -2.32 -0.36
CA ALA A 196 -21.10 -3.26 0.49
C ALA A 196 -19.70 -2.76 0.90
N THR A 197 -18.95 -2.11 0.01
CA THR A 197 -17.59 -1.63 0.31
C THR A 197 -17.59 -0.40 1.21
N PHE A 198 -18.47 0.57 0.96
CA PHE A 198 -18.46 1.86 1.66
C PHE A 198 -19.49 1.94 2.78
N GLY A 199 -20.65 1.31 2.61
CA GLY A 199 -21.70 1.36 3.61
C GLY A 199 -21.51 0.35 4.74
N ASN A 200 -20.80 -0.77 4.53
CA ASN A 200 -20.74 -1.82 5.55
C ASN A 200 -20.01 -1.35 6.83
N PRO A 201 -20.64 -1.47 8.01
CA PRO A 201 -20.00 -1.16 9.30
C PRO A 201 -18.64 -1.85 9.50
N GLN A 202 -18.44 -3.06 8.96
CA GLN A 202 -17.15 -3.74 9.03
C GLN A 202 -16.08 -3.01 8.23
N ALA A 203 -16.35 -2.68 6.96
CA ALA A 203 -15.41 -1.97 6.12
C ALA A 203 -15.09 -0.59 6.71
N ALA A 204 -16.09 0.07 7.32
CA ALA A 204 -15.91 1.26 8.13
C ALA A 204 -14.94 1.04 9.30
N TRP A 205 -15.15 0.00 10.11
CA TRP A 205 -14.25 -0.35 11.22
C TRP A 205 -12.82 -0.73 10.76
N GLU A 206 -12.69 -1.54 9.71
CA GLU A 206 -11.40 -1.88 9.12
C GLU A 206 -10.67 -0.66 8.58
N SER A 207 -11.40 0.30 7.99
CA SER A 207 -10.83 1.58 7.56
C SER A 207 -10.30 2.38 8.76
N GLN A 208 -10.98 2.34 9.92
CA GLN A 208 -10.50 2.98 11.14
C GLN A 208 -9.22 2.32 11.66
N ILE A 209 -9.15 0.99 11.67
CA ILE A 209 -7.95 0.26 12.07
C ILE A 209 -6.79 0.63 11.13
N ALA A 210 -7.01 0.61 9.82
CA ALA A 210 -5.99 0.94 8.83
C ALA A 210 -5.51 2.40 8.95
N ALA A 211 -6.43 3.36 9.13
CA ALA A 211 -6.11 4.77 9.32
C ALA A 211 -5.30 5.01 10.60
N ARG A 212 -5.65 4.34 11.71
CA ARG A 212 -4.88 4.40 12.97
C ARG A 212 -3.50 3.79 12.81
N ALA A 213 -3.41 2.61 12.21
CA ALA A 213 -2.14 1.95 11.95
C ALA A 213 -1.22 2.81 11.07
N GLN A 214 -1.78 3.56 10.11
CA GLN A 214 -1.03 4.51 9.30
C GLN A 214 -0.60 5.74 10.12
N ALA A 215 -1.50 6.34 10.92
CA ALA A 215 -1.17 7.46 11.78
C ALA A 215 -0.07 7.10 12.81
N ASP A 216 -0.10 5.89 13.36
CA ASP A 216 0.93 5.39 14.27
C ASP A 216 2.27 5.17 13.56
N LYS A 217 2.27 4.72 12.29
CA LYS A 217 3.48 4.65 11.47
C LYS A 217 4.04 6.05 11.22
N ASP A 218 3.21 6.99 10.78
CA ASP A 218 3.63 8.37 10.50
C ASP A 218 4.19 9.03 11.76
N LYS A 219 3.55 8.80 12.92
CA LYS A 219 4.05 9.27 14.22
C LYS A 219 5.41 8.68 14.57
N LYS A 220 5.59 7.35 14.42
CA LYS A 220 6.88 6.68 14.67
C LYS A 220 7.96 7.14 13.70
N GLU A 221 7.61 7.40 12.44
CA GLU A 221 8.53 7.94 11.45
C GLU A 221 8.96 9.37 11.80
N LEU A 222 8.03 10.22 12.25
CA LEU A 222 8.33 11.55 12.76
C LEU A 222 9.24 11.49 13.99
N GLU A 223 8.93 10.66 14.99
CA GLU A 223 9.77 10.46 16.17
C GLU A 223 11.16 9.96 15.78
N THR A 224 11.25 9.02 14.84
CA THR A 224 12.53 8.50 14.33
C THR A 224 13.32 9.59 13.61
N TYR A 225 12.65 10.41 12.81
CA TYR A 225 13.26 11.52 12.09
C TYR A 225 13.76 12.62 13.04
N GLU A 226 12.99 12.95 14.06
CA GLU A 226 13.39 13.88 15.12
C GLU A 226 14.56 13.35 15.94
N ALA A 227 14.52 12.08 16.34
CA ALA A 227 15.61 11.41 17.02
C ALA A 227 16.87 11.40 16.17
N LYS A 228 16.75 11.08 14.88
CA LYS A 228 17.86 11.11 13.92
C LYS A 228 18.42 12.53 13.77
N LYS A 229 17.58 13.55 13.61
CA LYS A 229 18.02 14.96 13.57
C LYS A 229 18.72 15.39 14.85
N LYS A 230 18.24 14.92 16.01
CA LYS A 230 18.86 15.22 17.30
C LYS A 230 20.25 14.56 17.40
N ILE A 231 20.38 13.30 16.97
CA ILE A 231 21.65 12.58 16.89
C ILE A 231 22.58 13.29 15.89
N ASP A 232 22.13 13.59 14.67
CA ASP A 232 22.92 14.26 13.64
C ASP A 232 23.41 15.65 14.10
N ARG A 233 22.60 16.36 14.92
CA ARG A 233 23.00 17.62 15.57
C ARG A 233 24.03 17.40 16.67
N GLN A 234 23.87 16.37 17.51
CA GLN A 234 24.81 16.03 18.57
C GLN A 234 26.17 15.55 18.05
N TYR A 235 26.20 14.89 16.88
CA TYR A 235 27.42 14.35 16.28
C TYR A 235 27.96 15.19 15.10
N GLY A 236 27.38 16.38 14.84
CA GLY A 236 27.91 17.34 13.86
C GLY A 236 27.81 16.92 12.39
N VAL A 237 26.93 15.96 12.05
CA VAL A 237 26.77 15.42 10.69
C VAL A 237 25.54 16.00 9.95
N GLY A 238 24.73 16.81 10.64
CA GLY A 238 23.57 17.52 10.07
C GLY A 238 23.93 18.79 9.31
N GLN A 239 22.91 19.62 9.01
CA GLN A 239 22.91 20.84 8.17
C GLN A 239 23.79 22.01 8.69
N THR A 240 24.93 21.69 9.28
CA THR A 240 25.94 22.57 9.84
C THR A 240 27.20 22.45 8.99
N LYS A 241 27.14 22.89 7.72
CA LYS A 241 28.38 23.18 6.99
C LYS A 241 29.30 24.04 7.86
N ASP A 242 28.72 25.00 8.55
CA ASP A 242 29.38 25.94 9.46
C ASP A 242 30.07 25.26 10.66
N ARG A 243 29.53 24.15 11.18
CA ARG A 243 30.16 23.42 12.29
C ARG A 243 31.35 22.60 11.82
N GLY A 244 31.23 21.97 10.65
CA GLY A 244 32.38 21.34 9.99
C GLY A 244 33.48 22.36 9.67
N SER A 245 33.09 23.56 9.22
CA SER A 245 33.99 24.70 9.02
C SER A 245 34.65 25.14 10.32
N ALA A 246 33.88 25.30 11.40
CA ALA A 246 34.36 25.71 12.72
C ALA A 246 35.36 24.69 13.29
N ILE A 247 35.04 23.39 13.23
CA ILE A 247 35.95 22.32 13.65
C ILE A 247 37.24 22.34 12.82
N THR A 248 37.14 22.53 11.51
CA THR A 248 38.30 22.61 10.62
C THR A 248 39.15 23.84 10.91
N ALA A 249 38.52 24.99 11.19
CA ALA A 249 39.21 26.22 11.57
C ALA A 249 39.90 26.09 12.93
N LEU A 250 39.25 25.48 13.92
CA LEU A 250 39.82 25.22 15.25
C LEU A 250 40.99 24.25 15.18
N ARG A 251 40.87 23.12 14.46
CA ARG A 251 42.00 22.22 14.20
C ARG A 251 43.16 22.94 13.53
N LYS A 252 42.90 23.79 12.55
CA LYS A 252 43.96 24.55 11.88
C LYS A 252 44.65 25.56 12.83
N ARG A 253 43.93 26.15 13.79
CA ARG A 253 44.50 27.08 14.78
C ARG A 253 45.31 26.35 15.85
N PHE A 254 44.77 25.29 16.43
CA PHE A 254 45.41 24.56 17.54
C PHE A 254 46.46 23.54 17.07
N ASP A 255 46.23 22.87 15.94
CA ASP A 255 47.14 21.83 15.44
C ASP A 255 48.15 22.40 14.43
N GLY A 256 47.99 23.65 13.99
CA GLY A 256 48.86 24.34 13.04
C GLY A 256 49.82 25.38 13.66
N GLY A 257 49.83 25.52 14.98
CA GLY A 257 50.71 26.45 15.69
C GLY A 257 52.18 26.06 15.60
N LEU A 258 53.06 27.04 15.33
CA LEU A 258 54.52 26.85 15.20
C LEU A 258 55.25 26.50 16.51
N ALA A 259 54.53 26.38 17.63
CA ALA A 259 55.09 26.02 18.94
C ALA A 259 54.52 24.66 19.36
N GLY A 260 55.36 23.62 19.34
CA GLY A 260 54.96 22.22 19.54
C GLY A 260 54.57 21.82 20.98
N ASP A 261 54.01 22.74 21.77
CA ASP A 261 53.68 22.55 23.19
C ASP A 261 52.23 22.93 23.55
N GLU A 262 51.36 23.14 22.54
CA GLU A 262 49.94 23.42 22.75
C GLU A 262 49.09 22.14 22.63
N THR A 263 48.11 21.99 23.54
CA THR A 263 47.15 20.88 23.50
C THR A 263 46.35 20.92 22.20
N LYS A 264 46.41 19.84 21.42
CA LYS A 264 45.67 19.74 20.16
C LYS A 264 44.16 19.82 20.39
N PHE A 265 43.44 20.34 19.41
CA PHE A 265 41.98 20.45 19.49
C PHE A 265 41.32 19.10 19.78
N ASP A 266 41.78 18.05 19.12
CA ASP A 266 41.24 16.69 19.29
C ASP A 266 41.63 16.04 20.62
N GLU A 267 42.63 16.56 21.34
CA GLU A 267 43.10 16.05 22.63
C GLU A 267 42.42 16.72 23.84
N MET A 268 41.63 17.78 23.61
CA MET A 268 40.86 18.45 24.66
C MET A 268 39.66 17.62 25.14
N PRO A 269 39.18 17.81 26.38
CA PRO A 269 37.89 17.26 26.83
C PRO A 269 36.72 17.70 25.92
N ARG A 270 35.77 16.79 25.66
CA ARG A 270 34.68 17.03 24.70
C ARG A 270 33.83 18.26 25.02
N ASP A 271 33.59 18.52 26.29
CA ASP A 271 32.88 19.70 26.78
C ASP A 271 33.61 21.01 26.42
N GLN A 272 34.93 21.01 26.43
CA GLN A 272 35.74 22.15 25.99
C GLN A 272 35.76 22.29 24.46
N GLN A 273 35.85 21.18 23.73
CA GLN A 273 35.75 21.18 22.26
C GLN A 273 34.41 21.79 21.81
N GLU A 274 33.29 21.38 22.42
CA GLU A 274 31.97 21.91 22.10
C GLU A 274 31.83 23.40 22.42
N LYS A 275 32.44 23.87 23.52
CA LYS A 275 32.44 25.29 23.87
C LYS A 275 33.16 26.11 22.79
N LEU A 276 34.35 25.68 22.38
CA LEU A 276 35.12 26.36 21.33
C LEU A 276 34.42 26.32 19.97
N ILE A 277 33.77 25.20 19.63
CA ILE A 277 32.96 25.09 18.40
C ILE A 277 31.81 26.08 18.42
N ASN A 278 31.10 26.24 19.55
CA ASN A 278 30.01 27.18 19.65
C ASN A 278 30.50 28.63 19.61
N ASP A 279 31.61 28.94 20.26
CA ASP A 279 32.24 30.27 20.22
C ASP A 279 32.66 30.63 18.77
N GLU A 280 33.24 29.70 18.01
CA GLU A 280 33.61 29.91 16.60
C GLU A 280 32.37 29.98 15.68
N LEU A 281 31.31 29.22 15.97
CA LEU A 281 30.03 29.32 15.25
C LEU A 281 29.34 30.67 15.47
N GLU A 282 29.34 31.18 16.69
CA GLU A 282 28.84 32.53 17.02
C GLU A 282 29.70 33.60 16.35
N LEU A 283 31.01 33.41 16.25
CA LEU A 283 31.89 34.32 15.52
C LEU A 283 31.58 34.35 14.01
N VAL A 284 31.37 33.18 13.41
CA VAL A 284 31.06 33.03 11.97
C VAL A 284 29.64 33.52 11.63
N GLN A 285 28.67 33.36 12.53
CA GLN A 285 27.29 33.84 12.32
C GLN A 285 27.08 35.29 12.78
N GLY A 286 27.89 35.79 13.72
CA GLY A 286 27.75 37.09 14.38
C GLY A 286 28.54 38.24 13.77
N GLN A 287 29.39 38.00 12.75
CA GLN A 287 30.11 39.08 12.04
C GLN A 287 29.53 39.32 10.63
N PRO A 288 28.53 40.21 10.48
CA PRO A 288 28.25 40.82 9.20
C PRO A 288 29.37 41.83 8.89
N GLY A 289 30.37 41.41 8.11
CA GLY A 289 31.16 42.36 7.32
C GLY A 289 32.67 42.44 7.51
N LEU A 290 33.38 41.38 7.91
CA LEU A 290 34.85 41.36 7.92
C LEU A 290 35.43 40.04 7.36
N GLY A 291 35.01 39.66 6.15
CA GLY A 291 35.67 38.64 5.32
C GLY A 291 36.24 39.29 4.07
N GLY A 292 37.57 39.30 3.96
CA GLY A 292 38.34 40.12 3.03
C GLY A 292 38.19 39.84 1.53
N GLN A 293 38.66 40.84 0.80
CA GLN A 293 38.91 40.96 -0.64
C GLN A 293 39.19 39.64 -1.38
N GLY A 294 38.22 39.22 -2.19
CA GLY A 294 38.40 38.38 -3.37
C GLY A 294 37.79 39.12 -4.57
N ALA A 295 38.48 39.08 -5.71
CA ALA A 295 38.26 39.86 -6.94
C ALA A 295 36.79 39.99 -7.41
N PRO A 296 36.42 41.10 -8.11
CA PRO A 296 35.06 41.28 -8.62
C PRO A 296 34.74 40.22 -9.68
N ALA A 297 33.71 39.42 -9.41
CA ALA A 297 33.11 38.56 -10.42
C ALA A 297 32.52 39.43 -11.56
N PRO A 298 32.69 39.06 -12.84
CA PRO A 298 32.10 39.80 -13.94
C PRO A 298 30.57 39.73 -13.86
N ALA A 299 29.92 40.88 -14.05
CA ALA A 299 28.48 41.00 -14.06
C ALA A 299 27.84 40.05 -15.10
N GLU A 300 27.04 39.09 -14.63
CA GLU A 300 26.21 38.25 -15.48
C GLU A 300 25.18 39.12 -16.19
N LYS A 301 25.25 39.16 -17.53
CA LYS A 301 24.21 39.74 -18.38
C LYS A 301 22.93 38.92 -18.18
N LYS A 302 21.90 39.54 -17.60
CA LYS A 302 20.55 38.98 -17.56
C LYS A 302 20.04 38.75 -18.99
N VAL A 303 20.03 37.50 -19.41
CA VAL A 303 19.31 37.06 -20.62
C VAL A 303 17.83 36.95 -20.22
N LEU A 304 16.96 37.78 -20.79
CA LEU A 304 15.52 37.57 -20.66
C LEU A 304 15.17 36.29 -21.43
N VAL A 305 14.62 35.31 -20.69
CA VAL A 305 14.10 34.05 -21.23
C VAL A 305 12.59 34.11 -21.15
N ASP A 306 11.90 33.77 -22.24
CA ASP A 306 10.44 33.66 -22.26
C ASP A 306 10.00 32.47 -21.37
N THR A 307 9.20 32.77 -20.33
CA THR A 307 8.80 31.82 -19.28
C THR A 307 7.86 30.71 -19.76
N THR A 308 7.40 30.76 -21.02
CA THR A 308 6.48 29.75 -21.58
C THR A 308 7.19 28.70 -22.43
N THR A 309 8.38 29.01 -22.95
CA THR A 309 9.08 28.14 -23.92
C THR A 309 10.56 27.90 -23.63
N GLY A 310 11.16 28.59 -22.65
CA GLY A 310 12.49 28.28 -22.12
C GLY A 310 13.66 28.59 -23.07
N LYS A 311 13.47 29.43 -24.09
CA LYS A 311 14.53 29.84 -25.04
C LYS A 311 14.88 31.33 -24.90
N PRO A 312 16.15 31.71 -25.14
CA PRO A 312 16.60 33.11 -25.06
C PRO A 312 16.07 33.96 -26.22
N VAL A 313 15.58 35.16 -25.93
CA VAL A 313 15.03 36.09 -26.95
C VAL A 313 16.16 36.93 -27.55
N SER A 314 16.43 36.80 -28.85
CA SER A 314 17.35 37.67 -29.59
C SER A 314 16.57 38.80 -30.27
N SER A 315 16.98 40.05 -30.03
CA SER A 315 16.38 41.24 -30.63
C SER A 315 16.99 41.52 -32.01
N GLY A 316 16.19 41.38 -33.09
CA GLY A 316 16.54 41.91 -34.41
C GLY A 316 15.76 41.35 -35.60
N SER A 317 14.83 42.17 -36.11
CA SER A 317 14.49 42.40 -37.54
C SER A 317 14.00 41.27 -38.48
N LYS A 318 12.79 41.48 -39.01
CA LYS A 318 12.01 40.78 -40.08
C LYS A 318 12.29 41.44 -41.48
N PRO A 319 11.81 41.02 -42.71
CA PRO A 319 10.90 39.92 -43.17
C PRO A 319 11.27 39.08 -44.46
N ALA A 320 10.43 38.05 -44.69
CA ALA A 320 9.91 37.45 -45.96
C ALA A 320 10.86 36.52 -46.76
N ALA A 321 10.41 35.45 -47.46
CA ALA A 321 9.13 35.17 -48.13
C ALA A 321 8.79 33.65 -48.19
N ALA A 322 7.59 33.36 -48.70
CA ALA A 322 6.94 32.06 -48.85
C ALA A 322 7.43 31.22 -50.05
N ASP A 323 7.32 29.88 -49.98
CA ASP A 323 6.55 29.10 -50.96
C ASP A 323 6.29 27.64 -50.53
N LYS A 324 5.34 27.01 -51.23
CA LYS A 324 4.52 25.84 -50.87
C LYS A 324 5.04 24.52 -51.54
N PRO A 325 4.29 23.40 -51.59
CA PRO A 325 4.57 22.10 -50.95
C PRO A 325 5.13 20.99 -51.87
N GLN A 326 5.72 19.94 -51.30
CA GLN A 326 5.88 18.64 -51.95
C GLN A 326 5.62 17.48 -50.98
N ALA A 327 4.72 16.59 -51.39
CA ALA A 327 4.47 15.28 -50.82
C ALA A 327 5.46 14.26 -51.39
N LYS A 328 6.02 13.38 -50.54
CA LYS A 328 6.42 12.03 -50.94
C LYS A 328 6.67 11.10 -49.74
N GLU A 329 5.90 10.02 -49.74
CA GLU A 329 6.18 8.62 -49.36
C GLU A 329 6.90 8.25 -48.05
N GLU A 330 6.28 7.26 -47.41
CA GLU A 330 6.72 6.49 -46.24
C GLU A 330 8.10 5.83 -46.41
N PRO A 331 8.84 5.72 -45.31
CA PRO A 331 9.59 4.51 -45.04
C PRO A 331 9.23 3.92 -43.66
N ALA A 332 9.02 2.61 -43.67
CA ALA A 332 8.85 1.77 -42.49
C ALA A 332 9.98 1.96 -41.46
N ALA A 333 9.62 2.06 -40.18
CA ALA A 333 10.57 2.08 -39.07
C ALA A 333 10.13 1.22 -37.87
N LYS A 334 11.16 0.57 -37.31
CA LYS A 334 11.26 -0.40 -36.23
C LYS A 334 10.56 -0.01 -34.91
N PRO A 335 10.29 -0.99 -34.01
CA PRO A 335 9.62 -0.75 -32.73
C PRO A 335 10.35 0.29 -31.88
N GLN A 336 9.59 1.32 -31.47
CA GLN A 336 10.00 2.37 -30.56
C GLN A 336 10.32 1.79 -29.18
N ALA A 337 11.57 1.94 -28.75
CA ALA A 337 11.91 1.91 -27.33
C ALA A 337 11.33 3.18 -26.68
N SER A 338 10.48 3.00 -25.68
CA SER A 338 9.88 4.09 -24.90
C SER A 338 10.96 4.99 -24.30
N ALA A 339 11.02 6.24 -24.76
CA ALA A 339 11.85 7.28 -24.17
C ALA A 339 11.21 7.79 -22.87
N GLU A 340 11.49 7.10 -21.77
CA GLU A 340 11.04 7.49 -20.44
C GLU A 340 11.78 8.77 -19.99
N LYS A 341 11.03 9.83 -19.67
CA LYS A 341 11.59 11.12 -19.22
C LYS A 341 12.38 10.95 -17.91
N ARG A 342 13.66 11.35 -17.92
CA ARG A 342 14.50 11.44 -16.70
C ARG A 342 13.87 12.41 -15.70
N ILE A 343 13.82 12.02 -14.43
CA ILE A 343 13.36 12.87 -13.33
C ILE A 343 14.52 13.80 -12.94
N PRO A 344 14.37 15.14 -13.03
CA PRO A 344 15.40 16.08 -12.62
C PRO A 344 15.70 15.97 -11.11
N GLY A 345 16.97 15.96 -10.72
CA GLY A 345 17.41 15.96 -9.32
C GLY A 345 17.62 14.60 -8.67
N VAL A 346 17.34 13.49 -9.36
CA VAL A 346 17.59 12.13 -8.84
C VAL A 346 18.85 11.53 -9.50
N PRO A 347 19.85 11.05 -8.73
CA PRO A 347 21.05 10.43 -9.29
C PRO A 347 20.73 9.23 -10.19
N GLU A 348 21.40 9.12 -11.33
CA GLU A 348 21.13 8.09 -12.36
C GLU A 348 21.16 6.66 -11.79
N ARG A 349 22.00 6.41 -10.78
CA ARG A 349 22.10 5.12 -10.09
C ARG A 349 20.82 4.73 -9.35
N ALA A 350 20.14 5.70 -8.74
CA ALA A 350 18.87 5.47 -8.06
C ALA A 350 17.73 5.22 -9.07
N GLN A 351 17.75 5.90 -10.23
CA GLN A 351 16.79 5.65 -11.30
C GLN A 351 16.99 4.25 -11.93
N ALA A 352 18.25 3.82 -12.07
CA ALA A 352 18.60 2.49 -12.58
C ALA A 352 18.17 1.34 -11.65
N ASP A 353 18.30 1.51 -10.33
CA ASP A 353 17.87 0.51 -9.35
C ASP A 353 16.35 0.35 -9.31
N VAL A 354 15.60 1.45 -9.48
CA VAL A 354 14.13 1.39 -9.59
C VAL A 354 13.70 0.70 -10.88
N ARG A 355 14.35 0.97 -12.02
CA ARG A 355 14.08 0.22 -13.27
C ARG A 355 14.36 -1.27 -13.12
N ARG A 356 15.49 -1.65 -12.50
CA ARG A 356 15.80 -3.07 -12.24
C ARG A 356 14.79 -3.74 -11.33
N ARG A 357 14.27 -3.04 -10.32
CA ARG A 357 13.19 -3.57 -9.46
C ARG A 357 11.88 -3.70 -10.21
N MET A 358 11.53 -2.73 -11.05
CA MET A 358 10.33 -2.78 -11.89
C MET A 358 10.41 -3.94 -12.90
N GLU A 359 11.53 -4.10 -13.60
CA GLU A 359 11.76 -5.25 -14.49
C GLU A 359 11.78 -6.58 -13.72
N GLY A 360 12.35 -6.60 -12.50
CA GLY A 360 12.34 -7.78 -11.63
C GLY A 360 10.93 -8.17 -11.18
N LEU A 361 10.09 -7.20 -10.82
CA LEU A 361 8.69 -7.40 -10.45
C LEU A 361 7.85 -7.84 -11.65
N GLN A 362 8.08 -7.25 -12.82
CA GLN A 362 7.38 -7.61 -14.05
C GLN A 362 7.77 -9.01 -14.54
N ARG A 363 9.04 -9.41 -14.35
CA ARG A 363 9.52 -10.77 -14.62
C ARG A 363 9.04 -11.79 -13.58
N ALA A 364 8.93 -11.41 -12.31
CA ALA A 364 8.36 -12.26 -11.26
C ALA A 364 6.84 -12.44 -11.41
N ALA A 365 6.12 -11.40 -11.86
CA ALA A 365 4.71 -11.49 -12.24
C ALA A 365 4.49 -12.40 -13.46
N ALA A 366 5.45 -12.45 -14.38
CA ALA A 366 5.42 -13.37 -15.53
C ALA A 366 5.88 -14.81 -15.22
N GLN A 367 6.38 -15.09 -14.01
CA GLN A 367 6.91 -16.42 -13.61
C GLN A 367 6.17 -17.05 -12.43
N SER A 368 5.13 -16.40 -11.88
CA SER A 368 4.31 -16.93 -10.78
C SER A 368 2.97 -17.43 -11.29
N GLU A 369 2.99 -18.37 -12.22
CA GLU A 369 1.84 -19.21 -12.52
C GLU A 369 2.25 -20.67 -12.30
N ALA A 370 1.78 -21.26 -11.20
CA ALA A 370 1.42 -22.67 -11.23
C ALA A 370 0.36 -22.84 -12.34
N PRO A 371 0.30 -23.97 -13.05
CA PRO A 371 -0.60 -24.17 -14.19
C PRO A 371 -2.07 -24.13 -13.75
N GLY A 372 -2.62 -22.92 -13.67
CA GLY A 372 -4.04 -22.65 -13.62
C GLY A 372 -4.58 -22.58 -15.04
N ILE A 373 -5.88 -22.84 -15.19
CA ILE A 373 -6.59 -22.72 -16.47
C ILE A 373 -6.54 -21.25 -16.86
N SER A 374 -5.67 -20.89 -17.82
CA SER A 374 -5.67 -19.55 -18.39
C SER A 374 -7.01 -19.32 -19.08
N SER A 375 -7.64 -18.16 -18.86
CA SER A 375 -8.91 -17.83 -19.52
C SER A 375 -8.76 -18.02 -21.03
N PRO A 376 -9.54 -18.93 -21.65
CA PRO A 376 -9.40 -19.20 -23.07
C PRO A 376 -9.77 -17.95 -23.88
N ALA A 377 -9.10 -17.77 -25.02
CA ALA A 377 -9.59 -16.89 -26.06
C ALA A 377 -11.04 -17.29 -26.40
N PRO A 378 -11.93 -16.35 -26.82
CA PRO A 378 -13.37 -16.58 -26.99
C PRO A 378 -13.78 -17.61 -28.06
N SER A 379 -12.85 -18.44 -28.56
CA SER A 379 -13.08 -19.52 -29.52
C SER A 379 -12.39 -20.85 -29.17
N ALA A 380 -11.86 -21.03 -27.95
CA ALA A 380 -11.33 -22.35 -27.57
C ALA A 380 -12.48 -23.35 -27.53
N ALA A 381 -12.31 -24.51 -28.17
CA ALA A 381 -13.32 -25.56 -28.12
C ALA A 381 -13.46 -26.04 -26.67
N SER A 382 -14.68 -26.37 -26.24
CA SER A 382 -14.95 -26.91 -24.89
C SER A 382 -14.05 -28.11 -24.54
N ALA A 383 -13.67 -28.91 -25.55
CA ALA A 383 -12.72 -30.01 -25.41
C ALA A 383 -11.33 -29.60 -24.91
N ASP A 384 -10.80 -28.44 -25.33
CA ASP A 384 -9.47 -27.97 -24.92
C ASP A 384 -9.47 -27.50 -23.46
N VAL A 385 -10.54 -26.84 -23.03
CA VAL A 385 -10.72 -26.37 -21.65
C VAL A 385 -10.88 -27.55 -20.69
N ILE A 386 -11.62 -28.58 -21.09
CA ILE A 386 -11.78 -29.82 -20.32
C ILE A 386 -10.44 -30.54 -20.17
N ALA A 387 -9.63 -30.64 -21.23
CA ALA A 387 -8.30 -31.25 -21.17
C ALA A 387 -7.33 -30.48 -20.26
N GLN A 388 -7.37 -29.14 -20.28
CA GLN A 388 -6.58 -28.29 -19.39
C GLN A 388 -7.01 -28.45 -17.92
N ALA A 389 -8.31 -28.53 -17.65
CA ALA A 389 -8.82 -28.78 -16.30
C ALA A 389 -8.34 -30.12 -15.74
N ASP A 390 -8.31 -31.16 -16.57
CA ASP A 390 -7.87 -32.50 -16.18
C ASP A 390 -6.36 -32.54 -15.85
N GLU A 391 -5.54 -31.82 -16.63
CA GLU A 391 -4.11 -31.68 -16.37
C GLU A 391 -3.83 -30.81 -15.14
N ALA A 392 -4.60 -29.73 -14.94
CA ALA A 392 -4.49 -28.88 -13.75
C ALA A 392 -4.72 -29.70 -12.47
N ILE A 393 -5.74 -30.56 -12.44
CA ILE A 393 -6.00 -31.46 -11.31
C ILE A 393 -4.84 -32.44 -11.09
N ARG A 394 -4.30 -33.05 -12.17
CA ARG A 394 -3.13 -33.94 -12.07
C ARG A 394 -1.89 -33.23 -11.54
N SER A 395 -1.72 -31.96 -11.89
CA SER A 395 -0.61 -31.12 -11.43
C SER A 395 -0.77 -30.60 -10.00
N GLY A 396 -1.90 -30.89 -9.34
CA GLY A 396 -2.18 -30.51 -7.95
C GLY A 396 -2.84 -29.13 -7.79
N ALA A 397 -3.48 -28.60 -8.84
CA ALA A 397 -4.30 -27.40 -8.72
C ALA A 397 -5.47 -27.63 -7.74
N ARG A 398 -5.92 -26.56 -7.07
CA ARG A 398 -7.04 -26.63 -6.13
C ARG A 398 -8.33 -26.94 -6.88
N ILE A 399 -9.10 -27.88 -6.35
CA ILE A 399 -10.33 -28.39 -6.96
C ILE A 399 -11.36 -27.29 -7.22
N TYR A 400 -11.55 -26.37 -6.27
CA TYR A 400 -12.48 -25.24 -6.42
C TYR A 400 -12.07 -24.25 -7.52
N ASP A 401 -10.78 -23.99 -7.68
CA ASP A 401 -10.27 -23.06 -8.70
C ASP A 401 -10.50 -23.62 -10.11
N VAL A 402 -10.31 -24.94 -10.29
CA VAL A 402 -10.57 -25.65 -11.53
C VAL A 402 -12.07 -25.67 -11.86
N ALA A 403 -12.93 -25.91 -10.87
CA ALA A 403 -14.38 -25.89 -11.04
C ALA A 403 -14.91 -24.51 -11.45
N MET A 404 -14.42 -23.45 -10.80
CA MET A 404 -14.77 -22.07 -11.13
C MET A 404 -14.31 -21.69 -12.55
N GLY A 405 -13.11 -22.09 -12.95
CA GLY A 405 -12.61 -21.87 -14.32
C GLY A 405 -13.45 -22.55 -15.40
N LEU A 406 -13.93 -23.78 -15.16
CA LEU A 406 -14.86 -24.46 -16.09
C LEU A 406 -16.22 -23.77 -16.16
N GLN A 407 -16.73 -23.27 -15.04
CA GLN A 407 -18.00 -22.55 -14.99
C GLN A 407 -17.92 -21.20 -15.71
N GLU A 408 -16.83 -20.45 -15.54
CA GLU A 408 -16.57 -19.20 -16.26
C GLU A 408 -16.40 -19.42 -17.76
N ALA A 409 -15.82 -20.57 -18.15
CA ALA A 409 -15.72 -21.00 -19.54
C ALA A 409 -17.05 -21.51 -20.13
N GLY A 410 -18.15 -21.52 -19.35
CA GLY A 410 -19.47 -21.94 -19.79
C GLY A 410 -19.62 -23.46 -19.99
N VAL A 411 -18.72 -24.27 -19.42
CA VAL A 411 -18.78 -25.74 -19.50
C VAL A 411 -19.80 -26.27 -18.46
N PRO A 412 -20.90 -26.91 -18.88
CA PRO A 412 -21.91 -27.42 -17.94
C PRO A 412 -21.34 -28.53 -17.06
N GLU A 413 -21.83 -28.67 -15.83
CA GLU A 413 -21.36 -29.69 -14.85
C GLU A 413 -21.43 -31.13 -15.40
N SER A 414 -22.37 -31.41 -16.31
CA SER A 414 -22.48 -32.70 -16.99
C SER A 414 -21.22 -33.05 -17.80
N GLU A 415 -20.51 -32.06 -18.31
CA GLU A 415 -19.30 -32.21 -19.13
C GLU A 415 -18.00 -32.10 -18.33
N TRP A 416 -18.07 -31.88 -17.01
CA TRP A 416 -16.86 -31.80 -16.19
C TRP A 416 -16.09 -33.14 -16.17
N PRO A 417 -14.74 -33.09 -16.09
CA PRO A 417 -13.93 -34.29 -16.00
C PRO A 417 -14.33 -35.18 -14.82
N ALA A 418 -14.25 -36.51 -15.01
CA ALA A 418 -14.60 -37.46 -13.96
C ALA A 418 -13.70 -37.32 -12.72
N SER A 419 -12.44 -36.96 -12.93
CA SER A 419 -11.45 -36.66 -11.88
C SER A 419 -11.93 -35.54 -10.94
N LEU A 420 -12.46 -34.44 -11.51
CA LEU A 420 -13.00 -33.30 -10.78
C LEU A 420 -14.27 -33.69 -10.00
N LYS A 421 -15.20 -34.37 -10.67
CA LYS A 421 -16.45 -34.85 -10.05
C LYS A 421 -16.16 -35.76 -8.85
N GLN A 422 -15.21 -36.68 -8.98
CA GLN A 422 -14.81 -37.58 -7.91
C GLN A 422 -14.09 -36.84 -6.76
N ALA A 423 -13.27 -35.84 -7.08
CA ALA A 423 -12.61 -35.01 -6.07
C ALA A 423 -13.63 -34.18 -5.26
N ILE A 424 -14.60 -33.55 -5.92
CA ILE A 424 -15.69 -32.81 -5.27
C ILE A 424 -16.55 -33.74 -4.42
N ALA A 425 -16.90 -34.94 -4.91
CA ALA A 425 -17.66 -35.93 -4.15
C ALA A 425 -16.91 -36.38 -2.88
N ARG A 426 -15.58 -36.59 -2.98
CA ARG A 426 -14.72 -36.93 -1.85
C ARG A 426 -14.66 -35.81 -0.81
N GLU A 427 -14.55 -34.55 -1.23
CA GLU A 427 -14.56 -33.39 -0.31
C GLU A 427 -15.91 -33.17 0.36
N ARG A 428 -17.02 -33.42 -0.35
CA ARG A 428 -18.38 -33.32 0.21
C ARG A 428 -18.74 -34.48 1.14
N GLY A 429 -17.83 -35.42 1.39
CA GLY A 429 -18.06 -36.57 2.26
C GLY A 429 -19.11 -37.55 1.74
N VAL A 430 -19.49 -37.45 0.46
CA VAL A 430 -20.45 -38.35 -0.17
C VAL A 430 -19.68 -39.58 -0.65
N ILE A 431 -19.40 -40.50 0.26
CA ILE A 431 -18.94 -41.83 -0.08
C ILE A 431 -20.16 -42.56 -0.67
N GLY A 432 -20.25 -42.60 -2.00
CA GLY A 432 -21.21 -43.45 -2.69
C GLY A 432 -20.91 -44.91 -2.40
N LEU A 433 -21.88 -45.61 -1.82
CA LEU A 433 -22.01 -47.07 -1.88
C LEU A 433 -21.98 -47.48 -3.36
N GLY A 434 -21.08 -48.41 -3.69
CA GLY A 434 -20.79 -48.81 -5.06
C GLY A 434 -21.94 -49.50 -5.79
N ASP A 435 -21.79 -49.52 -7.12
CA ASP A 435 -22.21 -50.62 -7.97
C ASP A 435 -20.96 -51.43 -8.36
#